data_AF-A0A7W5F805-F1
#
_entry.id   AF-A0A7W5F805-F1
#
_cell.length_a   1.000
_cell.length_b   1.000
_cell.length_c   1.000
_cell.angle_alpha   90.00
_cell.angle_beta   90.00
_cell.angle_gamma   90.00
#
_symmetry.space_group_name_H-M   'P 1'
#
loop_
_entity.id
_entity.type
_entity.pdbx_description
1 polymer ?
#
loop_
_entity_poly.entity_id
_entity_poly.type
_entity_poly.pdbx_seq_one_letter_code
_entity_poly.pdbx_strand_id
1 'polypeptide(L)'
;MFGIGFAELAVIVVIAILVFGPDKIPDMARQIARLLHQVRNLANNARDDLRGELGPAYQDLELRDLDPRRIVSKQIQEALAEIEQEEAVAKAPKPLLAGEKPPYDDQAT
;
A
#
# COMPACT_ATOMS: atom_id res chain seq x y z
N MET A 1 3.90 -12.47 12.47
CA MET A 1 4.77 -13.48 11.80
C MET A 1 4.82 -13.12 10.32
N PHE A 2 6.03 -13.14 9.73
CA PHE A 2 6.43 -12.56 8.43
C PHE A 2 6.49 -11.02 8.38
N GLY A 3 7.43 -10.44 9.12
CA GLY A 3 7.93 -9.10 8.82
C GLY A 3 8.98 -9.20 7.70
N ILE A 4 8.62 -8.82 6.48
CA ILE A 4 9.57 -8.72 5.37
C ILE A 4 10.27 -7.38 5.51
N GLY A 5 11.51 -7.41 5.99
CA GLY A 5 12.36 -6.24 6.04
C GLY A 5 12.97 -5.90 4.68
N PHE A 6 13.67 -4.77 4.63
CA PHE A 6 14.39 -4.33 3.43
C PHE A 6 15.44 -5.36 2.98
N ALA A 7 16.09 -6.05 3.92
CA ALA A 7 17.10 -7.07 3.64
C ALA A 7 16.47 -8.30 2.96
N GLU A 8 15.34 -8.81 3.48
CA GLU A 8 14.61 -9.93 2.92
C GLU A 8 14.08 -9.61 1.52
N LEU A 9 13.55 -8.40 1.32
CA LEU A 9 13.12 -7.93 -0.01
C LEU A 9 14.29 -7.91 -1.01
N ALA A 10 15.47 -7.43 -0.59
CA ALA A 10 16.66 -7.42 -1.44
C ALA A 10 17.08 -8.84 -1.85
N VAL A 11 17.02 -9.81 -0.94
CA VAL A 11 17.31 -11.22 -1.25
C VAL A 11 16.34 -11.76 -2.29
N ILE A 12 15.04 -11.48 -2.17
CA ILE A 12 14.03 -11.91 -3.15
C ILE A 12 14.32 -11.30 -4.52
N VAL A 13 14.67 -10.02 -4.58
CA VAL A 13 15.02 -9.33 -5.84
C VAL A 13 16.25 -9.95 -6.48
N VAL A 14 17.29 -10.25 -5.71
CA VAL A 14 18.50 -10.91 -6.22
C VAL A 14 18.15 -12.30 -6.79
N ILE A 15 17.36 -13.09 -6.07
CA ILE A 15 16.92 -14.41 -6.56
C ILE A 15 16.11 -14.26 -7.85
N ALA A 16 15.18 -13.32 -7.91
CA ALA A 16 14.38 -13.06 -9.12
C ALA A 16 15.27 -12.66 -10.31
N ILE A 17 16.28 -11.81 -10.10
CA ILE A 17 17.25 -11.42 -11.12
C ILE A 17 18.08 -12.63 -11.58
N LEU A 18 18.47 -13.52 -10.68
CA LEU A 18 19.24 -14.72 -11.06
C LEU A 18 18.41 -15.71 -11.87
N VAL A 19 17.13 -15.88 -11.53
CA VAL A 19 16.21 -16.82 -12.21
C VAL A 19 15.79 -16.29 -13.58
N PHE A 20 15.38 -15.02 -13.66
CA PHE A 20 14.81 -14.45 -14.87
C PHE A 20 15.81 -13.65 -15.70
N GLY A 21 16.88 -13.15 -15.09
CA GLY A 21 17.87 -12.26 -15.68
C GLY A 21 17.56 -10.77 -15.42
N PRO A 22 18.59 -9.92 -15.20
CA PRO A 22 18.42 -8.50 -14.90
C PRO A 22 17.76 -7.72 -16.05
N ASP A 23 17.94 -8.17 -17.29
CA ASP A 23 17.39 -7.52 -18.48
C ASP A 23 15.90 -7.85 -18.69
N LYS A 24 15.43 -9.01 -18.23
CA LYS A 24 14.05 -9.47 -18.47
C LYS A 24 13.03 -8.77 -17.58
N ILE A 25 13.37 -8.50 -16.32
CA ILE A 25 12.49 -7.80 -15.38
C ILE A 25 12.02 -6.43 -15.92
N PRO A 26 12.90 -5.50 -16.34
CA PRO A 26 12.47 -4.20 -16.85
C PRO A 26 11.66 -4.33 -18.15
N ASP A 27 11.98 -5.30 -19.01
CA ASP A 27 11.23 -5.54 -20.23
C ASP A 27 9.81 -6.05 -19.96
N MET A 28 9.65 -6.97 -19.01
CA MET A 28 8.34 -7.45 -18.56
C MET A 28 7.54 -6.33 -17.89
N ALA A 29 8.16 -5.53 -17.03
CA ALA A 29 7.52 -4.38 -16.38
C ALA A 29 7.00 -3.37 -17.42
N ARG A 30 7.79 -3.07 -18.46
CA ARG A 30 7.37 -2.20 -19.56
C ARG A 30 6.17 -2.78 -20.32
N GLN A 31 6.15 -4.08 -20.57
CA GLN A 31 5.04 -4.74 -21.27
C GLN A 31 3.75 -4.69 -20.45
N ILE A 32 3.83 -4.99 -19.16
CA ILE A 32 2.68 -4.90 -18.23
C ILE A 32 2.19 -3.45 -18.17
N ALA A 33 3.09 -2.47 -18.05
CA ALA A 33 2.72 -1.06 -18.02
C ALA A 33 1.98 -0.62 -19.29
N ARG A 34 2.43 -1.06 -20.47
CA ARG A 34 1.74 -0.79 -21.75
C ARG A 34 0.35 -1.42 -21.77
N LEU A 35 0.24 -2.66 -21.32
CA LEU A 35 -1.04 -3.37 -21.27
C LEU A 35 -2.02 -2.65 -20.33
N LEU A 36 -1.59 -2.28 -19.13
CA LEU A 36 -2.39 -1.52 -18.18
C LEU A 36 -2.84 -0.17 -18.76
N HIS A 37 -1.96 0.52 -19.47
CA HIS A 37 -2.29 1.77 -20.13
C HIS A 37 -3.35 1.58 -21.23
N GLN A 38 -3.22 0.53 -22.05
CA GLN A 38 -4.19 0.20 -23.08
C GLN A 38 -5.57 -0.15 -22.48
N VAL A 39 -5.60 -0.97 -21.43
CA VAL A 39 -6.84 -1.31 -20.71
C VAL A 39 -7.48 -0.05 -20.13
N ARG A 40 -6.69 0.85 -19.53
CA ARG A 40 -7.19 2.12 -19.01
C ARG A 40 -7.82 2.97 -20.11
N ASN A 41 -7.14 3.11 -21.25
CA ASN A 41 -7.64 3.92 -22.36
C ASN A 41 -8.92 3.32 -22.95
N LEU A 42 -8.98 2.00 -23.10
CA LEU A 42 -10.18 1.31 -23.57
C LEU A 42 -11.37 1.52 -22.62
N ALA A 43 -11.14 1.40 -21.31
CA ALA A 43 -12.18 1.65 -20.30
C ALA A 43 -12.67 3.11 -20.32
N ASN A 44 -11.76 4.08 -20.51
CA ASN A 44 -12.12 5.49 -20.62
C ASN A 44 -12.95 5.76 -21.88
N ASN A 45 -12.52 5.25 -23.04
CA ASN A 45 -13.24 5.43 -24.30
C ASN A 45 -14.64 4.82 -24.23
N ALA A 46 -14.76 3.58 -23.75
CA ALA A 46 -16.06 2.93 -23.58
C ALA A 46 -16.97 3.71 -22.62
N ARG A 47 -16.40 4.31 -21.57
CA ARG A 47 -17.14 5.18 -20.65
C ARG A 47 -17.64 6.44 -21.35
N ASP A 48 -16.82 7.06 -22.18
CA ASP A 48 -17.17 8.27 -22.93
C ASP A 48 -18.25 7.98 -23.99
N ASP A 49 -18.15 6.84 -24.67
CA ASP A 49 -19.16 6.36 -25.62
C ASP A 49 -20.52 6.13 -24.92
N LEU A 50 -20.52 5.43 -23.78
CA LEU A 50 -21.74 5.19 -22.99
C LEU A 50 -22.37 6.48 -22.46
N ARG A 51 -21.55 7.48 -22.09
CA ARG A 51 -22.03 8.81 -21.68
C ARG A 51 -22.66 9.58 -22.85
N GLY A 52 -22.12 9.42 -24.05
CA GLY A 52 -22.64 10.02 -25.28
C GLY A 52 -23.99 9.41 -25.69
N GLU A 53 -24.15 8.09 -25.54
CA GLU A 53 -25.35 7.37 -26.00
C GLU A 53 -26.50 7.31 -24.99
N LEU A 54 -26.20 7.22 -23.68
CA LEU A 54 -27.23 6.97 -22.65
C LEU A 54 -27.77 8.25 -21.98
N GLY A 55 -27.22 9.42 -22.30
CA GLY A 55 -27.70 10.71 -21.82
C GLY A 55 -27.49 10.98 -20.32
N PRO A 56 -28.01 12.11 -19.79
CA PRO A 56 -27.68 12.63 -18.46
C PRO A 56 -27.95 11.69 -17.28
N ALA A 57 -28.87 10.75 -17.44
CA ALA A 57 -29.28 9.80 -16.38
C ALA A 57 -28.18 8.81 -15.94
N TYR A 58 -27.10 8.66 -16.71
CA TYR A 58 -25.95 7.80 -16.37
C TYR A 58 -24.66 8.59 -16.15
N GLN A 59 -24.71 9.93 -16.16
CA GLN A 59 -23.55 10.79 -15.86
C GLN A 59 -23.04 10.58 -14.43
N ASP A 60 -23.95 10.25 -13.51
CA ASP A 60 -23.72 9.98 -12.09
C ASP A 60 -23.30 8.55 -11.77
N LEU A 61 -23.13 7.67 -12.77
CA LEU A 61 -22.28 6.47 -12.60
C LEU A 61 -20.82 6.93 -12.54
N GLU A 62 -20.50 7.65 -11.49
CA GLU A 62 -19.16 8.06 -11.12
C GLU A 62 -18.46 6.86 -10.49
N LEU A 63 -17.68 6.16 -11.31
CA LEU A 63 -16.59 5.27 -10.94
C LEU A 63 -15.49 5.98 -10.09
N ARG A 64 -15.82 7.01 -9.28
CA ARG A 64 -14.91 7.68 -8.33
C ARG A 64 -14.36 6.72 -7.28
N ASP A 65 -15.03 5.58 -7.07
CA ASP A 65 -14.51 4.48 -6.26
C ASP A 65 -13.44 3.63 -6.96
N LEU A 66 -13.22 3.81 -8.27
CA LEU A 66 -12.18 3.10 -9.06
C LEU A 66 -10.98 3.98 -9.41
N ASP A 67 -10.73 5.06 -8.67
CA ASP A 67 -9.50 5.83 -8.84
C ASP A 67 -8.34 5.12 -8.11
N PRO A 68 -7.40 4.47 -8.82
CA PRO A 68 -6.37 3.62 -8.20
C PRO A 68 -5.46 4.43 -7.29
N ARG A 69 -5.30 5.74 -7.53
CA ARG A 69 -4.52 6.61 -6.63
C ARG A 69 -5.14 6.68 -5.24
N ARG A 70 -6.48 6.71 -5.16
CA ARG A 70 -7.20 6.73 -3.88
C ARG A 70 -7.21 5.36 -3.20
N ILE A 71 -7.26 4.28 -3.98
CA ILE A 71 -7.15 2.92 -3.47
C ILE A 71 -5.76 2.71 -2.86
N VAL A 72 -4.70 3.05 -3.59
CA VAL A 72 -3.32 2.95 -3.11
C VAL A 72 -3.06 3.88 -1.93
N SER A 73 -3.55 5.11 -1.96
CA SER A 73 -3.38 6.03 -0.82
C SER A 73 -4.07 5.53 0.44
N LYS A 74 -5.27 4.95 0.32
CA LYS A 74 -5.98 4.34 1.46
C LYS A 74 -5.19 3.16 2.02
N GLN A 75 -4.72 2.25 1.17
CA GLN A 75 -3.92 1.09 1.62
C GLN A 75 -2.60 1.50 2.28
N ILE A 76 -1.92 2.51 1.75
CA ILE A 76 -0.70 3.06 2.37
C ILE A 76 -1.04 3.69 3.73
N GLN A 77 -2.09 4.51 3.80
CA GLN A 77 -2.51 5.13 5.07
C GLN A 77 -2.91 4.09 6.12
N GLU A 78 -3.63 3.05 5.73
CA GLU A 78 -3.99 1.93 6.61
C GLU A 78 -2.75 1.18 7.11
N ALA A 79 -1.79 0.89 6.23
CA ALA A 79 -0.54 0.24 6.61
C ALA A 79 0.33 1.10 7.54
N LEU A 80 0.42 2.42 7.30
CA LEU A 80 1.11 3.33 8.23
C LEU A 80 0.41 3.40 9.58
N ALA A 81 -0.93 3.47 9.60
CA ALA A 81 -1.68 3.51 10.84
C ALA A 81 -1.57 2.20 11.64
N GLU A 82 -1.41 1.06 10.98
CA GLU A 82 -1.15 -0.24 11.62
C GLU A 82 0.25 -0.27 12.25
N ILE A 83 1.26 0.25 11.56
CA ILE A 83 2.63 0.39 12.09
C ILE A 83 2.67 1.35 13.30
N GLU A 84 2.01 2.51 13.21
CA GLU A 84 1.93 3.47 14.32
C GLU A 84 1.23 2.88 15.55
N GLN A 85 0.18 2.07 15.34
CA GLN A 85 -0.50 1.36 16.42
C GLN A 85 0.38 0.28 17.05
N GLU A 86 1.13 -0.50 16.26
CA GLU A 86 2.09 -1.48 16.78
C GLU A 86 3.20 -0.80 17.60
N GLU A 87 3.73 0.33 17.13
CA GLU A 87 4.73 1.11 17.87
C GLU A 87 4.16 1.71 19.16
N ALA A 88 2.91 2.19 19.13
CA ALA A 88 2.24 2.74 20.31
C ALA A 88 1.99 1.66 21.38
N VAL A 89 1.63 0.44 20.97
CA VAL A 89 1.46 -0.71 21.88
C VAL A 89 2.81 -1.17 22.43
N ALA A 90 3.87 -1.18 21.61
CA ALA A 90 5.22 -1.54 22.05
C ALA A 90 5.84 -0.52 23.01
N LYS A 91 5.48 0.77 22.87
CA LYS A 91 5.96 1.87 23.70
C LYS A 91 5.09 2.14 24.93
N ALA A 92 3.93 1.50 25.04
CA ALA A 92 3.07 1.62 26.20
C ALA A 92 3.81 1.12 27.46
N PRO A 93 3.81 1.88 28.57
CA PRO A 93 4.43 1.44 29.81
C PRO A 93 3.76 0.14 30.26
N LYS A 94 4.57 -0.91 30.50
CA LYS A 94 4.07 -2.17 31.06
C LYS A 94 3.30 -1.85 32.35
N PRO A 95 2.06 -2.34 32.51
CA PRO A 95 1.33 -2.14 33.75
C PRO A 95 2.13 -2.76 34.90
N LEU A 96 2.35 -1.97 35.94
CA LEU A 96 3.06 -2.42 37.13
C LEU A 96 2.31 -3.60 37.75
N LEU A 97 3.01 -4.70 38.00
CA LEU A 97 2.40 -5.85 38.67
C LEU A 97 2.08 -5.49 40.13
N ALA A 98 1.07 -6.13 40.72
CA ALA A 98 0.66 -5.86 42.09
C ALA A 98 1.84 -6.08 43.07
N GLY A 99 2.41 -4.99 43.59
CA GLY A 99 3.58 -5.01 44.48
C GLY A 99 4.86 -4.38 43.91
N GLU A 100 4.87 -4.03 42.62
CA GLU A 100 5.99 -3.34 41.98
C GLU A 100 5.93 -1.83 42.30
N LYS A 101 6.99 -1.30 42.90
CA LYS A 101 7.07 0.13 43.23
C LYS A 101 7.45 0.92 41.97
N PRO A 102 6.75 2.02 41.66
CA PRO A 102 7.08 2.82 40.50
C PRO A 102 8.51 3.38 40.63
N PRO A 103 9.24 3.51 39.50
CA PRO A 103 10.56 4.14 39.51
C PRO A 103 10.41 5.58 40.03
N TYR A 104 11.09 5.89 41.13
CA TYR A 104 11.17 7.24 41.67
C TYR A 104 12.56 7.80 41.39
N ASP A 105 12.60 9.06 40.99
CA ASP A 105 13.85 9.82 40.81
C ASP A 105 14.30 10.34 42.18
N ASP A 106 15.47 9.90 42.62
CA ASP A 106 16.06 10.26 43.91
C ASP A 106 16.75 11.65 43.88
N GLN A 107 16.81 12.30 42.71
CA GLN A 107 17.37 13.64 42.53
C GLN A 107 16.32 14.76 42.53
N ALA A 108 15.03 14.44 42.67
CA ALA A 108 13.98 15.46 42.75
C ALA A 108 14.01 16.15 44.14
N THR A 109 14.69 17.29 44.23
CA THR A 109 14.70 18.19 45.40
C THR A 109 13.96 19.49 45.11
#